data_AF-R7U605-F1
#
_entry.id   AF-R7U605-F1
#
_cell.length_a   1.000
_cell.length_b   1.000
_cell.length_c   1.000
_cell.angle_alpha   90.00
_cell.angle_beta   90.00
_cell.angle_gamma   90.00
#
_symmetry.space_group_name_H-M   'P 1'
#
loop_
_entity.id
_entity.type
_entity.pdbx_description
1 polymer ?
#
loop_
_entity_poly.entity_id
_entity_poly.type
_entity_poly.pdbx_seq_one_letter_code
_entity_poly.pdbx_strand_id
1 'polypeptide(L)'
;MNSTQEEGDTPLHLAAAFGHAKVVEALLEAGAGVDIRNRQFWTPLACAASHGFPEVVELLHQEEAEISPRDRTMRTPLQLAAIAGHPSVLELLLKLGANVANRDKEGSNALDLAIQFNQK
;
A
#
# COMPACT_ATOMS: atom_id res chain seq x y z
N MET A 1 14.15 7.46 18.06
CA MET A 1 13.52 7.82 19.34
C MET A 1 12.37 8.75 19.00
N ASN A 2 11.12 8.27 19.16
CA ASN A 2 9.84 9.00 19.12
C ASN A 2 9.74 10.18 18.14
N SER A 3 9.18 9.92 16.96
CA SER A 3 8.51 10.95 16.15
C SER A 3 7.16 10.43 15.69
N THR A 4 6.30 10.08 16.65
CA THR A 4 4.86 9.92 16.40
C THR A 4 4.23 11.31 16.29
N GLN A 5 4.57 12.06 15.24
CA GLN A 5 3.74 13.19 14.83
C GLN A 5 2.50 12.63 14.15
N GLU A 6 1.55 12.13 14.95
CA GLU A 6 0.17 11.81 14.55
C GLU A 6 0.00 11.57 13.03
N GLU A 7 0.50 10.46 12.48
CA GLU A 7 0.53 10.23 11.02
C GLU A 7 -0.89 10.13 10.41
N GLY A 8 -1.95 10.27 11.21
CA GLY A 8 -3.34 10.01 10.79
C GLY A 8 -3.62 8.53 10.58
N ASP A 9 -2.68 7.66 11.00
CA ASP A 9 -2.82 6.22 10.90
C ASP A 9 -3.94 5.72 11.81
N THR A 10 -4.84 4.96 11.23
CA THR A 10 -5.81 4.15 11.98
C THR A 10 -5.15 2.86 12.46
N PRO A 11 -5.76 2.12 13.41
CA PRO A 11 -5.30 0.78 13.77
C PRO A 11 -5.12 -0.14 12.56
N LEU A 12 -5.96 0.01 11.52
CA LEU A 12 -5.87 -0.77 10.29
C LEU A 12 -4.63 -0.42 9.45
N HIS A 13 -4.21 0.85 9.42
CA HIS A 13 -2.95 1.26 8.77
C HIS A 13 -1.75 0.58 9.43
N LEU A 14 -1.71 0.61 10.77
CA LEU A 14 -0.62 0.03 11.54
C LEU A 14 -0.60 -1.49 11.37
N ALA A 15 -1.74 -2.15 11.53
CA ALA A 15 -1.84 -3.60 11.34
C ALA A 15 -1.38 -4.01 9.93
N ALA A 16 -1.72 -3.22 8.91
CA ALA A 16 -1.30 -3.46 7.55
C ALA A 16 0.20 -3.20 7.31
N ALA A 17 0.75 -2.12 7.88
CA ALA A 17 2.17 -1.77 7.81
C ALA A 17 3.10 -2.77 8.55
N PHE A 18 2.56 -3.57 9.47
CA PHE A 18 3.29 -4.60 10.19
C PHE A 18 2.92 -6.04 9.79
N GLY A 19 2.06 -6.22 8.78
CA GLY A 19 1.70 -7.54 8.26
C GLY A 19 0.84 -8.38 9.20
N HIS A 20 0.12 -7.78 10.13
CA HIS A 20 -0.68 -8.49 11.12
C HIS A 20 -2.05 -8.91 10.56
N ALA A 21 -2.05 -9.89 9.65
CA ALA A 21 -3.24 -10.35 8.92
C ALA A 21 -4.47 -10.63 9.82
N LYS A 22 -4.29 -11.34 10.93
CA LYS A 22 -5.37 -11.62 11.90
C LYS A 22 -5.94 -10.37 12.57
N VAL A 23 -5.09 -9.37 12.80
CA VAL A 23 -5.53 -8.08 13.37
C VAL A 23 -6.26 -7.27 12.32
N VAL A 24 -5.79 -7.30 11.07
CA VAL A 24 -6.47 -6.69 9.92
C VAL A 24 -7.89 -7.26 9.78
N GLU A 25 -8.03 -8.59 9.75
CA GLU A 25 -9.32 -9.29 9.68
C GLU A 25 -10.26 -8.86 10.83
N ALA A 26 -9.80 -8.94 12.07
CA ALA A 26 -10.60 -8.54 13.24
C ALA A 26 -11.02 -7.06 13.22
N LEU A 27 -10.19 -6.17 12.68
CA LEU A 27 -10.52 -4.76 12.54
C LEU A 27 -11.57 -4.52 11.43
N LEU A 28 -11.48 -5.25 10.32
CA LEU A 28 -12.45 -5.17 9.22
C LEU A 28 -13.82 -5.72 9.67
N GLU A 29 -13.86 -6.84 10.37
CA GLU A 29 -15.08 -7.39 10.99
C GLU A 29 -15.72 -6.42 11.99
N ALA A 30 -14.91 -5.60 12.68
CA ALA A 30 -15.38 -4.56 13.58
C ALA A 30 -15.85 -3.28 12.86
N GLY A 31 -15.83 -3.25 11.52
CA GLY A 31 -16.29 -2.12 10.71
C GLY A 31 -15.25 -1.02 10.51
N ALA A 32 -13.96 -1.33 10.58
CA ALA A 32 -12.91 -0.36 10.25
C ALA A 32 -13.01 0.07 8.78
N GLY A 33 -12.89 1.38 8.51
CA GLY A 33 -12.90 1.89 7.14
C GLY A 33 -11.66 1.44 6.36
N VAL A 34 -11.89 0.63 5.31
CA VAL A 34 -10.83 -0.03 4.51
C VAL A 34 -9.97 0.94 3.70
N ASP A 35 -10.55 2.05 3.23
CA ASP A 35 -9.89 3.06 2.37
C ASP A 35 -9.60 4.38 3.08
N ILE A 36 -9.59 4.39 4.43
CA ILE A 36 -9.20 5.61 5.16
C ILE A 36 -7.78 5.99 4.74
N ARG A 37 -7.59 7.29 4.48
CA ARG A 37 -6.30 7.86 4.10
C ARG A 37 -5.66 8.52 5.31
N ASN A 38 -4.43 8.13 5.63
CA ASN A 38 -3.62 8.80 6.63
C ASN A 38 -3.15 10.19 6.13
N ARG A 39 -2.33 10.91 6.90
CA ARG A 39 -1.87 12.25 6.53
C ARG A 39 -1.07 12.23 5.22
N GLN A 40 -0.34 11.17 4.93
CA GLN A 40 0.43 10.95 3.69
C GLN A 40 -0.44 10.52 2.51
N PHE A 41 -1.75 10.43 2.70
CA PHE A 41 -2.72 9.90 1.75
C PHE A 41 -2.51 8.41 1.44
N TRP A 42 -1.86 7.68 2.34
CA TRP A 42 -1.73 6.24 2.23
C TRP A 42 -2.99 5.60 2.78
N THR A 43 -3.48 4.57 2.09
CA THR A 43 -4.49 3.65 2.61
C THR A 43 -3.80 2.48 3.32
N PRO A 44 -4.52 1.68 4.13
CA PRO A 44 -4.00 0.42 4.66
C PRO A 44 -3.39 -0.48 3.57
N LEU A 45 -3.99 -0.52 2.38
CA LEU A 45 -3.48 -1.31 1.25
C LEU A 45 -2.16 -0.73 0.72
N ALA A 46 -2.03 0.59 0.64
CA ALA A 46 -0.76 1.24 0.30
C ALA A 46 0.34 0.96 1.35
N CYS A 47 -0.01 0.94 2.63
CA CYS A 47 0.91 0.57 3.71
C CYS A 47 1.40 -0.87 3.56
N ALA A 48 0.48 -1.84 3.39
CA ALA A 48 0.83 -3.25 3.19
C ALA A 48 1.70 -3.46 1.95
N ALA A 49 1.38 -2.75 0.86
CA ALA A 49 2.13 -2.85 -0.38
C ALA A 49 3.56 -2.30 -0.25
N SER A 50 3.71 -1.15 0.40
CA SER A 50 5.01 -0.51 0.65
C SER A 50 5.90 -1.32 1.60
N HIS A 51 5.34 -2.17 2.46
CA HIS A 51 6.09 -2.98 3.43
C HIS A 51 6.17 -4.47 3.07
N GLY A 52 5.58 -4.88 1.94
CA GLY A 52 5.81 -6.22 1.39
C GLY A 52 4.91 -7.31 1.95
N PHE A 53 3.68 -7.00 2.35
CA PHE A 53 2.74 -7.97 2.94
C PHE A 53 1.63 -8.38 1.97
N PRO A 54 1.85 -9.38 1.09
CA PRO A 54 0.87 -9.78 0.08
C PRO A 54 -0.42 -10.36 0.67
N GLU A 55 -0.33 -11.12 1.77
CA GLU A 55 -1.51 -11.67 2.46
C GLU A 55 -2.46 -10.56 2.93
N VAL A 56 -1.90 -9.47 3.48
CA VAL A 56 -2.70 -8.32 3.89
C VAL A 56 -3.30 -7.58 2.69
N VAL A 57 -2.54 -7.46 1.59
CA VAL A 57 -3.07 -6.84 0.35
C VAL A 57 -4.26 -7.64 -0.19
N GLU A 58 -4.17 -8.96 -0.17
CA GLU A 58 -5.26 -9.85 -0.60
C GLU A 58 -6.49 -9.71 0.30
N LEU A 59 -6.31 -9.73 1.64
CA LEU A 59 -7.40 -9.53 2.60
C LEU A 59 -8.10 -8.17 2.41
N LEU A 60 -7.34 -7.08 2.27
CA LEU A 60 -7.91 -5.75 2.07
C LEU A 60 -8.67 -5.67 0.74
N HIS A 61 -8.18 -6.32 -0.32
CA HIS A 61 -8.89 -6.37 -1.59
C HIS A 61 -10.21 -7.16 -1.51
N GLN A 62 -10.25 -8.25 -0.73
CA GLN A 62 -11.49 -9.01 -0.49
C GLN A 62 -12.55 -8.15 0.19
N GLU A 63 -12.16 -7.21 1.04
CA GLU A 63 -13.02 -6.18 1.63
C GLU A 63 -13.18 -4.93 0.73
N GLU A 64 -13.07 -5.11 -0.58
CA GLU A 64 -13.31 -4.08 -1.61
C GLU A 64 -12.40 -2.85 -1.56
N ALA A 65 -11.20 -2.95 -0.96
CA ALA A 65 -10.24 -1.84 -0.96
C ALA A 65 -9.87 -1.35 -2.37
N GLU A 66 -9.70 -0.03 -2.50
CA GLU A 66 -9.19 0.57 -3.74
C GLU A 66 -7.77 0.04 -4.04
N ILE A 67 -7.57 -0.54 -5.23
CA ILE A 67 -6.27 -1.12 -5.65
C ILE A 67 -5.27 -0.04 -6.12
N SER A 68 -5.76 1.09 -6.62
CA SER A 68 -4.91 2.17 -7.18
C SER A 68 -5.12 3.55 -6.54
N PRO A 69 -5.26 3.67 -5.20
CA PRO A 69 -5.31 4.97 -4.55
C PRO A 69 -4.00 5.72 -4.78
N ARG A 70 -4.09 7.04 -4.91
CA ARG A 70 -2.93 7.89 -5.12
C ARG A 70 -2.53 8.60 -3.83
N ASP A 71 -1.26 8.48 -3.46
CA ASP A 71 -0.68 9.22 -2.33
C ASP A 71 -0.43 10.70 -2.67
N ARG A 72 0.14 11.47 -1.73
CA ARG A 72 0.50 12.88 -1.94
C ARG A 72 1.42 13.14 -3.14
N THR A 73 2.17 12.13 -3.57
CA THR A 73 3.10 12.18 -4.71
C THR A 73 2.54 11.52 -5.96
N MET A 74 1.22 11.26 -5.99
CA MET A 74 0.53 10.56 -7.07
C MET A 74 1.01 9.12 -7.30
N ARG A 75 1.69 8.53 -6.31
CA ARG A 75 2.12 7.13 -6.36
C ARG A 75 0.98 6.21 -5.93
N THR A 76 0.90 5.08 -6.60
CA THR A 76 -0.03 3.98 -6.31
C THR A 76 0.65 2.90 -5.46
N PRO A 77 -0.11 2.01 -4.80
CA PRO A 77 0.44 0.86 -4.09
C PRO A 77 1.42 0.04 -4.93
N LEU A 78 1.15 -0.09 -6.25
CA LEU A 78 2.04 -0.78 -7.19
C LEU A 78 3.41 -0.09 -7.30
N GLN A 79 3.42 1.24 -7.40
CA GLN A 79 4.66 2.03 -7.46
C GLN A 79 5.39 2.01 -6.11
N LEU A 80 4.68 2.00 -4.98
CA LEU A 80 5.29 1.88 -3.65
C LEU A 80 5.97 0.51 -3.49
N ALA A 81 5.31 -0.58 -3.87
CA ALA A 81 5.88 -1.93 -3.86
C ALA A 81 7.11 -2.05 -4.78
N ALA A 82 7.09 -1.36 -5.94
CA ALA A 82 8.22 -1.31 -6.86
C ALA A 82 9.43 -0.57 -6.26
N ILE A 83 9.21 0.59 -5.62
CA ILE A 83 10.26 1.35 -4.94
C ILE A 83 10.87 0.56 -3.79
N ALA A 84 10.03 -0.15 -3.02
CA ALA A 84 10.45 -0.92 -1.86
C ALA A 84 11.09 -2.28 -2.22
N GLY A 85 11.04 -2.70 -3.50
CA GLY A 85 11.63 -3.95 -3.95
C GLY A 85 10.86 -5.19 -3.51
N HIS A 86 9.53 -5.14 -3.51
CA HIS A 86 8.66 -6.24 -3.09
C HIS A 86 7.97 -6.94 -4.27
N PRO A 87 8.66 -7.86 -4.98
CA PRO A 87 8.14 -8.48 -6.20
C PRO A 87 6.86 -9.28 -5.96
N SER A 88 6.74 -9.99 -4.83
CA SER A 88 5.54 -10.78 -4.52
C SER A 88 4.28 -9.93 -4.41
N VAL A 89 4.38 -8.74 -3.80
CA VAL A 89 3.29 -7.77 -3.73
C VAL A 89 3.02 -7.15 -5.09
N LEU A 90 4.07 -6.82 -5.84
CA LEU A 90 3.95 -6.24 -7.17
C LEU A 90 3.18 -7.17 -8.11
N GLU A 91 3.56 -8.46 -8.15
CA GLU A 91 2.86 -9.48 -8.93
C GLU A 91 1.39 -9.64 -8.49
N LEU A 92 1.13 -9.60 -7.18
CA LEU A 92 -0.23 -9.68 -6.67
C LEU A 92 -1.07 -8.48 -7.14
N LEU A 93 -0.58 -7.25 -6.95
CA LEU A 93 -1.30 -6.05 -7.37
C LEU A 93 -1.60 -6.03 -8.87
N LEU A 94 -0.69 -6.54 -9.70
CA LEU A 94 -0.93 -6.72 -11.14
C LEU A 94 -2.05 -7.72 -11.43
N LYS A 95 -2.10 -8.84 -10.71
CA LYS A 95 -3.19 -9.83 -10.82
C LYS A 95 -4.53 -9.25 -10.39
N LEU A 96 -4.52 -8.35 -9.39
CA LEU A 96 -5.71 -7.64 -8.92
C LEU A 96 -6.11 -6.46 -9.82
N GLY A 97 -5.43 -6.25 -10.96
CA GLY A 97 -5.81 -5.24 -11.95
C GLY A 97 -5.21 -3.85 -11.74
N ALA A 98 -4.14 -3.71 -10.94
CA ALA A 98 -3.44 -2.44 -10.80
C ALA A 98 -2.89 -1.96 -12.15
N ASN A 99 -3.12 -0.68 -12.47
CA ASN A 99 -2.71 -0.12 -13.75
C ASN A 99 -1.21 0.26 -13.75
N VAL A 100 -0.42 -0.48 -14.53
CA VAL A 100 1.03 -0.25 -14.74
C VAL A 100 1.35 1.10 -15.39
N ALA A 101 0.41 1.66 -16.16
CA ALA A 101 0.62 2.92 -16.87
C ALA A 101 0.43 4.15 -15.98
N ASN A 102 0.02 3.96 -14.72
CA ASN A 102 -0.05 5.06 -13.76
C ASN A 102 1.33 5.70 -13.55
N ARG A 103 1.33 7.03 -13.56
CA ARG A 103 2.52 7.85 -13.38
C ARG A 103 2.40 8.66 -12.10
N ASP A 104 3.51 8.76 -11.39
CA ASP A 104 3.65 9.65 -10.24
C ASP A 104 3.80 11.12 -10.68
N LYS A 105 4.05 12.02 -9.73
CA LYS A 105 4.24 13.45 -10.02
C LYS A 105 5.42 13.76 -10.94
N GLU A 106 6.44 12.91 -10.95
CA GLU A 106 7.64 13.08 -11.79
C GLU A 106 7.47 12.43 -13.18
N GLY A 107 6.33 11.81 -13.43
CA GLY A 107 6.01 11.15 -14.69
C GLY A 107 6.52 9.71 -14.79
N SER A 108 7.01 9.14 -13.69
CA SER A 108 7.59 7.79 -13.61
C SER A 108 6.52 6.75 -13.34
N ASN A 109 6.58 5.62 -14.05
CA ASN A 109 5.73 4.46 -13.81
C ASN A 109 6.40 3.44 -12.86
N ALA A 110 5.69 2.35 -12.53
CA ALA A 110 6.21 1.33 -11.61
C ALA A 110 7.52 0.66 -12.09
N LEU A 111 7.70 0.46 -13.40
CA LEU A 111 8.93 -0.10 -13.97
C LEU A 111 10.10 0.88 -13.89
N ASP A 112 9.85 2.15 -14.21
CA ASP A 112 10.88 3.21 -14.12
C ASP A 112 11.43 3.30 -12.68
N LEU A 113 10.52 3.26 -11.71
CA LEU A 113 10.84 3.30 -10.28
C LEU A 113 11.55 2.02 -9.82
N ALA A 114 11.13 0.83 -10.27
CA ALA A 114 11.82 -0.41 -9.95
C ALA A 114 13.28 -0.39 -10.42
N ILE A 115 13.54 0.13 -11.62
CA ILE A 115 14.91 0.24 -12.16
C ILE A 115 15.72 1.26 -11.36
N GLN A 116 15.13 2.40 -10.99
CA GLN A 116 15.82 3.47 -10.26
C GLN A 116 16.21 3.08 -8.83
N PHE A 117 15.34 2.35 -8.12
CA PHE A 117 15.52 2.09 -6.69
C PHE A 117 16.08 0.69 -6.37
N ASN A 118 16.03 -0.26 -7.29
CA ASN A 118 16.45 -1.65 -7.06
C ASN A 118 17.88 -1.98 -7.57
N GLN A 119 18.72 -0.96 -7.80
CA GLN A 119 20.14 -1.11 -8.20
C GLN A 119 21.16 -0.82 -7.08
N LYS A 120 20.81 -1.01 -5.80
CA LYS A 120 21.73 -0.82 -4.67
C LYS A 120 22.15 -2.12 -4.02
#